data_AF-A0A842IED6-F1
#
_entry.id   AF-A0A842IED6-F1
#
_cell.length_a   1.000
_cell.length_b   1.000
_cell.length_c   1.000
_cell.angle_alpha   90.00
_cell.angle_beta   90.00
_cell.angle_gamma   90.00
#
_symmetry.space_group_name_H-M   'P 1'
#
loop_
_entity.id
_entity.type
_entity.pdbx_description
1 polymer ?
#
loop_
_entity_poly.entity_id
_entity_poly.type
_entity_poly.pdbx_seq_one_letter_code
_entity_poly.pdbx_strand_id
1 'polypeptide(L)'
;MPSNAIQMILSRQLADSLSVPVFLVDPEGNLLFYNVPAEAILGQKFEDTGPMPVGDWGTNFFPFDEDGTPIPPEGLPLVQTIHTQVPAHRTFWIKSLSGDSINISVSSIPLIGRDGDFCGAMAIFWNNKRNL
;
A
#
# COMPACT_ATOMS: atom_id res chain seq x y z
N MET A 1 -21.94 -16.33 3.21
CA MET A 1 -20.47 -16.18 3.10
C MET A 1 -20.23 -15.30 1.88
N PRO A 2 -19.84 -14.02 2.03
CA PRO A 2 -19.83 -13.13 0.87
C PRO A 2 -18.76 -13.58 -0.14
N SER A 3 -19.02 -13.36 -1.43
CA SER A 3 -18.15 -13.73 -2.56
C SER A 3 -16.79 -12.99 -2.59
N ASN A 4 -16.58 -12.09 -1.62
CA ASN A 4 -15.42 -11.19 -1.48
C ASN A 4 -14.08 -11.89 -1.16
N ALA A 5 -14.10 -13.16 -0.75
CA ALA A 5 -12.87 -13.89 -0.42
C ALA A 5 -11.99 -14.15 -1.65
N ILE A 6 -12.57 -14.43 -2.82
CA ILE A 6 -11.78 -14.95 -3.95
C ILE A 6 -10.85 -13.89 -4.57
N GLN A 7 -11.32 -12.65 -4.75
CA GLN A 7 -10.49 -11.59 -5.32
C GLN A 7 -9.31 -11.26 -4.41
N MET A 8 -9.56 -11.23 -3.09
CA MET A 8 -8.50 -11.00 -2.11
C MET A 8 -7.49 -12.15 -2.09
N ILE A 9 -7.96 -13.40 -2.16
CA ILE A 9 -7.07 -14.59 -2.24
C ILE A 9 -6.20 -14.53 -3.50
N LEU A 10 -6.78 -14.25 -4.66
CA LEU A 10 -6.04 -14.16 -5.92
C LEU A 10 -5.04 -12.98 -5.91
N SER A 11 -5.47 -11.83 -5.38
CA SER A 11 -4.61 -10.65 -5.27
C SER A 11 -3.43 -10.92 -4.32
N ARG A 12 -3.66 -11.65 -3.22
CA ARG A 12 -2.59 -12.09 -2.32
C ARG A 12 -1.61 -13.02 -3.00
N GLN A 13 -2.09 -14.03 -3.73
CA GLN A 13 -1.22 -14.93 -4.49
C GLN A 13 -0.38 -14.19 -5.54
N LEU A 14 -1.00 -13.22 -6.24
CA LEU A 14 -0.28 -12.35 -7.16
C LEU A 14 0.79 -11.54 -6.43
N ALA A 15 0.40 -10.82 -5.38
CA ALA A 15 1.31 -9.99 -4.58
C ALA A 15 2.51 -10.77 -4.05
N ASP A 16 2.30 -12.00 -3.59
CA ASP A 16 3.36 -12.89 -3.09
C ASP A 16 4.36 -13.29 -4.20
N SER A 17 3.91 -13.39 -5.45
CA SER A 17 4.75 -13.71 -6.60
C SER A 17 5.51 -12.51 -7.20
N LEU A 18 5.18 -11.29 -6.78
CA LEU A 18 5.77 -10.07 -7.32
C LEU A 18 7.11 -9.73 -6.63
N SER A 19 8.10 -9.36 -7.44
CA SER A 19 9.39 -8.83 -6.97
C SER A 19 9.33 -7.35 -6.53
N VAL A 20 8.16 -6.72 -6.66
CA VAL A 20 7.92 -5.34 -6.25
C VAL A 20 7.13 -5.30 -4.94
N PRO A 21 7.34 -4.29 -4.09
CA PRO A 21 6.58 -4.14 -2.86
C PRO A 21 5.08 -3.94 -3.12
N VAL A 22 4.25 -4.72 -2.45
CA VAL A 22 2.79 -4.68 -2.59
C VAL A 22 2.10 -4.74 -1.22
N PHE A 23 1.10 -3.89 -1.03
CA PHE A 23 0.16 -3.94 0.09
C PHE A 23 -1.24 -4.33 -0.39
N LEU A 24 -1.98 -5.03 0.46
CA LEU A 24 -3.39 -5.34 0.31
C LEU A 24 -4.15 -4.88 1.54
N VAL A 25 -5.26 -4.18 1.32
CA VAL A 25 -6.15 -3.70 2.37
C VAL A 25 -7.58 -4.17 2.13
N ASP A 26 -8.36 -4.28 3.21
CA ASP A 26 -9.81 -4.47 3.15
C ASP A 26 -10.55 -3.17 2.76
N PRO A 27 -11.89 -3.21 2.58
CA PRO A 27 -12.69 -2.02 2.26
C PRO A 27 -12.58 -0.88 3.28
N GLU A 28 -12.30 -1.20 4.54
CA GLU A 28 -12.13 -0.27 5.63
C GLU A 28 -10.70 0.34 5.69
N GLY A 29 -9.77 -0.19 4.88
CA GLY A 29 -8.38 0.26 4.81
C GLY A 29 -7.44 -0.46 5.79
N ASN A 30 -7.89 -1.51 6.47
CA ASN A 30 -7.02 -2.34 7.29
C ASN A 30 -6.10 -3.15 6.38
N LEU A 31 -4.80 -3.08 6.65
CA LEU A 31 -3.76 -3.84 6.00
C LEU A 31 -3.95 -5.32 6.32
N LEU A 32 -4.27 -6.10 5.28
CA LEU A 32 -4.47 -7.55 5.38
C LEU A 32 -3.20 -8.33 5.04
N PHE A 33 -2.32 -7.75 4.22
CA PHE A 33 -1.09 -8.40 3.76
C PHE A 33 -0.12 -7.38 3.14
N TYR A 34 1.18 -7.64 3.29
CA TYR A 34 2.21 -7.11 2.42
C TYR A 34 3.28 -8.18 2.17
N ASN A 35 3.94 -8.12 1.01
CA ASN A 35 4.91 -9.13 0.59
C ASN A 35 6.33 -8.86 1.12
N VAL A 36 7.25 -9.81 0.94
CA VAL A 36 8.65 -9.71 1.40
C VAL A 36 9.37 -8.44 0.90
N PRO A 37 9.24 -8.02 -0.38
CA PRO A 37 9.79 -6.74 -0.84
C PRO A 37 9.27 -5.51 -0.07
N ALA A 38 8.04 -5.54 0.42
CA ALA A 38 7.48 -4.49 1.26
C ALA A 38 8.08 -4.47 2.67
N GLU A 39 8.51 -5.60 3.22
CA GLU A 39 9.20 -5.66 4.51
C GLU A 39 10.48 -4.79 4.52
N ALA A 40 11.20 -4.76 3.39
CA ALA A 40 12.40 -3.94 3.25
C ALA A 40 12.11 -2.43 3.26
N ILE A 41 10.93 -2.02 2.80
CA ILE A 41 10.48 -0.61 2.86
C ILE A 41 9.97 -0.28 4.27
N LEU A 42 9.20 -1.20 4.86
CA LEU A 42 8.56 -1.03 6.17
C LEU A 42 9.56 -1.16 7.33
N GLY A 43 10.69 -1.86 7.10
CA GLY A 43 11.66 -2.22 8.13
C GLY A 43 11.13 -3.23 9.16
N GLN A 44 10.00 -3.87 8.88
CA GLN A 44 9.32 -4.85 9.74
C GLN A 44 8.74 -5.97 8.88
N LYS A 45 8.72 -7.19 9.43
CA LYS A 45 8.14 -8.35 8.75
C LYS A 45 6.64 -8.41 8.97
N PHE A 46 5.91 -8.88 7.96
CA PHE A 46 4.45 -9.06 8.09
C PHE A 46 4.10 -10.07 9.19
N GLU A 47 4.93 -11.09 9.37
CA GLU A 47 4.75 -12.10 10.43
C GLU A 47 4.81 -11.51 11.84
N ASP A 48 5.58 -10.43 12.03
CA ASP A 48 5.76 -9.78 13.32
C ASP A 48 4.66 -8.74 13.59
N THR A 49 4.15 -8.07 12.55
CA THR A 49 3.15 -7.01 12.69
C THR A 49 1.72 -7.51 12.57
N GLY A 50 1.50 -8.56 11.78
CA GLY A 50 0.18 -9.04 11.40
C GLY A 50 -0.65 -7.98 10.64
N PRO A 51 -1.98 -8.18 10.56
CA PRO A 51 -2.90 -7.18 10.03
C PRO A 51 -2.90 -5.89 10.86
N MET A 52 -2.90 -4.73 10.19
CA MET A 52 -2.80 -3.42 10.85
C MET A 52 -3.94 -2.48 10.43
N PRO A 53 -4.54 -1.70 11.35
CA PRO A 53 -5.50 -0.67 11.00
C PRO A 53 -4.92 0.42 10.07
N VAL A 54 -5.79 1.10 9.32
CA VAL A 54 -5.43 2.17 8.37
C VAL A 54 -4.53 3.27 8.97
N GLY A 55 -4.74 3.58 10.26
CA GLY A 55 -3.99 4.62 10.98
C GLY A 55 -2.55 4.24 11.32
N ASP A 56 -2.27 2.95 11.54
CA ASP A 56 -0.97 2.53 12.06
C ASP A 56 0.09 2.43 10.96
N TRP A 57 -0.28 1.95 9.76
CA TRP A 57 0.67 1.92 8.64
C TRP A 57 0.86 3.32 8.02
N GLY A 58 -0.18 4.17 7.96
CA GLY A 58 -0.05 5.53 7.42
C GLY A 58 0.86 6.45 8.24
N THR A 59 0.92 6.23 9.56
CA THR A 59 1.73 7.03 10.49
C THR A 59 3.21 6.61 10.49
N ASN A 60 3.52 5.35 10.19
CA ASN A 60 4.89 4.84 10.26
C ASN A 60 5.81 5.34 9.13
N PHE A 61 5.28 5.80 7.99
CA PHE A 61 6.09 6.17 6.82
C PHE A 61 6.37 7.66 6.65
N PHE A 62 5.79 8.52 7.51
CA PHE A 62 5.90 9.98 7.47
C PHE A 62 6.06 10.52 6.04
N PRO A 63 5.04 10.39 5.18
CA PRO A 63 5.13 10.79 3.78
C PRO A 63 5.26 12.30 3.65
N PHE A 64 6.11 12.77 2.74
CA PHE A 64 6.29 14.20 2.45
C PHE A 64 6.52 14.43 0.95
N ASP A 65 6.19 15.64 0.49
CA ASP A 65 6.40 16.05 -0.89
C ASP A 65 7.84 16.51 -1.17
N GLU A 66 8.10 17.00 -2.37
CA GLU A 66 9.43 17.47 -2.79
C GLU A 66 9.93 18.69 -2.01
N ASP A 67 9.03 19.48 -1.45
CA ASP A 67 9.35 20.67 -0.65
C ASP A 67 9.55 20.32 0.84
N GLY A 68 9.40 19.05 1.22
CA GLY A 68 9.52 18.61 2.61
C GLY A 68 8.22 18.77 3.41
N THR A 69 7.10 19.09 2.77
CA THR A 69 5.81 19.26 3.44
C THR A 69 5.16 17.90 3.70
N PRO A 70 4.73 17.60 4.93
CA PRO A 70 4.02 16.36 5.22
C PRO A 70 2.76 16.21 4.37
N ILE A 71 2.58 15.03 3.79
CA ILE A 71 1.37 14.69 3.03
C ILE A 71 0.33 14.16 4.02
N PRO A 72 -0.86 14.77 4.12
CA PRO A 72 -1.93 14.24 4.96
C PRO A 72 -2.46 12.91 4.38
N PRO A 73 -3.06 12.02 5.19
CA PRO A 73 -3.52 10.70 4.75
C PRO A 73 -4.40 10.73 3.49
N GLU A 74 -5.27 11.73 3.34
CA GLU A 74 -6.17 11.92 2.20
C GLU A 74 -5.42 12.19 0.88
N GLY A 75 -4.15 12.60 0.98
CA GLY A 75 -3.24 12.77 -0.14
C GLY A 75 -2.55 11.49 -0.59
N LEU A 76 -2.72 10.37 0.11
CA LEU A 76 -2.07 9.10 -0.23
C LEU A 76 -2.89 8.31 -1.25
N PRO A 77 -2.25 7.74 -2.30
CA PRO A 77 -2.96 6.99 -3.34
C PRO A 77 -3.85 5.88 -2.80
N LEU A 78 -3.39 5.11 -1.80
CA LEU A 78 -4.17 4.01 -1.24
C LEU A 78 -5.45 4.51 -0.55
N VAL A 79 -5.36 5.61 0.21
CA VAL A 79 -6.51 6.24 0.87
C VAL A 79 -7.49 6.79 -0.15
N GLN A 80 -6.99 7.45 -1.20
CA GLN A 80 -7.81 7.94 -2.31
C GLN A 80 -8.56 6.80 -3.01
N THR A 81 -7.89 5.69 -3.30
CA THR A 81 -8.52 4.51 -3.93
C THR A 81 -9.60 3.91 -3.04
N ILE A 82 -9.38 3.82 -1.73
CA ILE A 82 -10.41 3.29 -0.80
C ILE A 82 -11.66 4.18 -0.81
N HIS A 83 -11.48 5.50 -0.74
CA HIS A 83 -12.61 6.43 -0.70
C HIS A 83 -13.36 6.57 -2.04
N THR A 84 -12.63 6.57 -3.14
CA THR A 84 -13.20 6.85 -4.47
C THR A 84 -13.52 5.60 -5.28
N GLN A 85 -12.94 4.45 -4.90
CA GLN A 85 -12.98 3.20 -5.66
C GLN A 85 -12.45 3.35 -7.10
N VAL A 86 -11.54 4.30 -7.31
CA VAL A 86 -10.87 4.61 -8.59
C VAL A 86 -9.36 4.49 -8.38
N PRO A 87 -8.58 4.04 -9.39
CA PRO A 87 -7.13 4.03 -9.29
C PRO A 87 -6.54 5.41 -8.98
N ALA A 88 -5.51 5.43 -8.15
CA ALA A 88 -4.76 6.62 -7.81
C ALA A 88 -3.26 6.37 -7.93
N HIS A 89 -2.50 7.42 -8.25
CA HIS A 89 -1.05 7.37 -8.38
C HIS A 89 -0.41 8.65 -7.85
N ARG A 90 0.71 8.51 -7.11
CA ARG A 90 1.49 9.66 -6.66
C ARG A 90 2.95 9.30 -6.41
N THR A 91 3.84 10.24 -6.69
CA THR A 91 5.24 10.19 -6.28
C THR A 91 5.46 11.06 -5.06
N PHE A 92 6.12 10.53 -4.04
CA PHE A 92 6.45 11.23 -2.81
C PHE A 92 7.65 10.59 -2.11
N TRP A 93 8.10 11.21 -1.02
CA TRP A 93 9.20 10.70 -0.23
C TRP A 93 8.69 10.08 1.07
N ILE A 94 9.36 9.00 1.50
CA ILE A 94 9.14 8.37 2.80
C ILE A 94 10.45 8.37 3.59
N LYS A 95 10.36 8.47 4.92
CA LYS A 95 11.51 8.23 5.80
C LYS A 95 11.52 6.77 6.21
N SER A 96 12.63 6.08 5.96
CA SER A 96 12.86 4.76 6.52
C SER A 96 13.11 4.86 8.04
N LEU A 97 12.96 3.74 8.74
CA LEU A 97 13.38 3.62 10.15
C LEU A 97 14.91 3.86 10.33
N SER A 98 15.71 3.71 9.27
CA SER A 98 17.15 4.03 9.27
C SER A 98 17.45 5.53 9.14
N GLY A 99 16.43 6.36 8.90
CA GLY A 99 16.57 7.82 8.72
C GLY A 99 16.82 8.26 7.28
N ASP A 100 16.96 7.32 6.34
CA ASP A 100 17.14 7.63 4.93
C ASP A 100 15.81 8.03 4.29
N SER A 101 15.84 9.06 3.45
CA SER A 101 14.68 9.46 2.65
C SER A 101 14.70 8.73 1.31
N ILE A 102 13.60 8.06 0.98
CA ILE A 102 13.47 7.28 -0.25
C ILE A 102 12.36 7.88 -1.09
N ASN A 103 12.68 8.27 -2.32
CA ASN A 103 11.68 8.68 -3.30
C ASN A 103 11.00 7.45 -3.90
N ILE A 104 9.68 7.40 -3.76
CA ILE A 104 8.86 6.30 -4.24
C ILE A 104 7.69 6.82 -5.07
N SER A 105 7.23 6.01 -6.02
CA SER A 105 5.92 6.18 -6.64
C SER A 105 4.99 5.09 -6.12
N VAL A 106 3.76 5.45 -5.76
CA VAL A 106 2.75 4.48 -5.33
C VAL A 106 1.63 4.47 -6.36
N SER A 107 1.32 3.28 -6.87
CA SER A 107 0.14 3.03 -7.71
C SER A 107 -0.85 2.20 -6.93
N SER A 108 -2.06 2.70 -6.75
CA SER A 108 -3.12 1.99 -6.05
C SER A 108 -4.28 1.70 -6.99
N ILE A 109 -4.81 0.48 -6.92
CA ILE A 109 -5.93 0.02 -7.72
C ILE A 109 -7.00 -0.62 -6.82
N PRO A 110 -8.30 -0.39 -7.08
CA PRO A 110 -9.38 -1.02 -6.34
C PRO A 110 -9.52 -2.48 -6.76
N LEU A 111 -9.85 -3.34 -5.79
CA LEU A 111 -10.17 -4.74 -6.03
C LEU A 111 -11.70 -4.88 -6.05
N ILE A 112 -12.25 -5.15 -7.23
CA ILE A 112 -13.69 -5.25 -7.43
C ILE A 112 -14.09 -6.72 -7.63
N GLY A 113 -15.08 -7.15 -6.85
CA GLY A 113 -15.73 -8.46 -6.93
C GLY A 113 -16.40 -8.66 -8.28
N ARG A 114 -16.71 -9.92 -8.63
CA ARG A 114 -17.44 -10.23 -9.87
C ARG A 114 -18.82 -9.57 -9.92
N ASP A 115 -19.43 -9.37 -8.76
CA ASP A 115 -20.75 -8.77 -8.60
C ASP A 115 -20.71 -7.23 -8.54
N GLY A 116 -19.52 -6.63 -8.67
CA GLY A 116 -19.31 -5.17 -8.57
C GLY A 116 -18.97 -4.67 -7.17
N ASP A 117 -18.93 -5.56 -6.18
CA ASP A 117 -18.65 -5.19 -4.78
C ASP A 117 -17.19 -4.79 -4.56
N PHE A 118 -16.97 -3.69 -3.84
CA PHE A 118 -15.62 -3.27 -3.44
C PHE A 118 -15.08 -4.21 -2.36
N CYS A 119 -14.00 -4.92 -2.70
CA CYS A 119 -13.37 -5.92 -1.84
C CYS A 119 -12.17 -5.37 -1.05
N GLY A 120 -11.74 -4.14 -1.35
CA GLY A 120 -10.53 -3.52 -0.81
C GLY A 120 -9.62 -3.00 -1.92
N ALA A 121 -8.35 -2.75 -1.63
CA ALA A 121 -7.42 -2.16 -2.60
C ALA A 121 -6.05 -2.81 -2.55
N MET A 122 -5.33 -2.70 -3.66
CA MET A 122 -3.93 -3.06 -3.78
C MET A 122 -3.09 -1.80 -4.01
N ALA A 123 -1.95 -1.69 -3.35
CA ALA A 123 -0.97 -0.64 -3.62
C ALA A 123 0.38 -1.28 -3.97
N ILE A 124 0.99 -0.77 -5.04
CA ILE A 124 2.31 -1.18 -5.52
C ILE A 124 3.25 0.01 -5.35
N PHE A 125 4.42 -0.25 -4.77
CA PHE A 125 5.43 0.76 -4.50
C PHE A 125 6.60 0.59 -5.48
N TRP A 126 6.96 1.68 -6.14
CA TRP A 126 8.05 1.74 -7.10
C TRP A 126 9.17 2.55 -6.49
N ASN A 127 10.35 1.95 -6.36
CA ASN A 127 11.54 2.66 -5.93
C ASN A 127 12.10 3.47 -7.11
N ASN A 128 12.12 4.79 -6.97
CA ASN A 128 12.64 5.68 -8.02
C ASN A 128 14.14 5.93 -7.91
N LYS A 129 14.87 5.23 -7.01
CA LYS A 129 16.34 5.24 -7.03
C LYS A 129 16.80 4.75 -8.41
N ARG A 130 17.26 5.69 -9.24
CA ARG A 130 18.03 5.37 -10.44
C ARG A 130 19.32 4.68 -9.99
N ASN A 131 19.45 3.40 -10.28
CA ASN A 131 20.76 2.76 -10.36
C ASN A 131 21.46 3.37 -11.59
N LEU A 132 22.34 4.36 -11.35
CA LEU A 132 23.34 4.80 -12.30
C LEU A 132 24.56 3.87 -12.22
#